data_AF-A0A1J7C989-F1
#
_entry.id   AF-A0A1J7C989-F1
#
_cell.length_a   1.000
_cell.length_b   1.000
_cell.length_c   1.000
_cell.angle_alpha   90.00
_cell.angle_beta   90.00
_cell.angle_gamma   90.00
#
_symmetry.space_group_name_H-M   'P 1'
#
loop_
_entity.id
_entity.type
_entity.pdbx_description
1 polymer ?
#
loop_
_entity_poly.entity_id
_entity_poly.type
_entity_poly.pdbx_seq_one_letter_code
_entity_poly.pdbx_strand_id
1 'polypeptide(L)'
;MRIAVTRSGGFAGLTRRAVLETAGRPDGARLEGLARRAVASAPAEGGGPGHGVPDGFHYEISAAGRTARCAEKSLNEAQQAVVDAVLRDGDPLP
;
A
#
# COMPACT_ATOMS: atom_id res chain seq x y z
N MET A 1 -6.38 13.63 1.73
CA MET A 1 -6.55 12.24 2.24
C MET A 1 -5.21 11.72 2.75
N ARG A 2 -5.24 10.93 3.82
CA ARG A 2 -4.05 10.21 4.31
C ARG A 2 -3.97 8.82 3.70
N ILE A 3 -2.81 8.47 3.15
CA ILE A 3 -2.51 7.13 2.62
C ILE A 3 -1.35 6.56 3.42
N ALA A 4 -1.50 5.35 3.98
CA ALA A 4 -0.44 4.66 4.70
C ALA A 4 -0.08 3.36 3.99
N VAL A 5 1.22 3.08 3.87
CA VAL A 5 1.72 1.83 3.30
C VAL A 5 2.70 1.20 4.27
N THR A 6 2.51 -0.08 4.55
CA THR A 6 3.46 -0.94 5.24
C THR A 6 3.93 -2.01 4.27
N ARG A 7 5.23 -2.07 4.03
CA ARG A 7 5.90 -3.19 3.36
C ARG A 7 6.62 -4.04 4.40
N SER A 8 6.37 -5.33 4.43
CA SER A 8 7.00 -6.28 5.36
C SER A 8 7.44 -7.55 4.63
N GLY A 9 8.35 -8.32 5.22
CA GLY A 9 8.87 -9.56 4.61
C GLY A 9 10.12 -9.30 3.80
N GLY A 10 10.31 -10.08 2.73
CA GLY A 10 11.60 -10.18 2.05
C GLY A 10 12.62 -11.02 2.85
N PHE A 11 13.71 -11.39 2.19
CA PHE A 11 14.76 -12.25 2.75
C PHE A 11 15.36 -11.78 4.10
N ALA A 12 15.40 -10.46 4.32
CA ALA A 12 15.92 -9.87 5.57
C ALA A 12 14.84 -9.57 6.62
N GLY A 13 13.56 -9.84 6.34
CA GLY A 13 12.44 -9.57 7.25
C GLY A 13 12.22 -8.08 7.56
N LEU A 14 12.69 -7.18 6.70
CA LEU A 14 12.62 -5.74 6.95
C LEU A 14 11.19 -5.22 6.82
N THR A 15 10.78 -4.41 7.78
CA THR A 15 9.51 -3.67 7.73
C THR A 15 9.80 -2.21 7.43
N ARG A 16 9.14 -1.66 6.41
CA ARG A 16 9.16 -0.25 6.07
C ARG A 16 7.75 0.29 6.07
N ARG A 17 7.54 1.40 6.77
CA ARG A 17 6.24 2.08 6.86
C ARG A 17 6.39 3.52 6.43
N ALA A 18 5.45 4.00 5.64
CA ALA A 18 5.40 5.40 5.25
C ALA A 18 3.95 5.89 5.13
N VAL A 19 3.76 7.19 5.32
CA VAL A 19 2.49 7.88 5.15
C VAL A 19 2.66 9.04 4.19
N LEU A 20 1.68 9.23 3.34
CA LEU A 20 1.62 10.35 2.42
C LEU A 20 0.28 11.07 2.59
N GLU A 21 0.36 12.36 2.92
CA GLU A 21 -0.78 13.27 2.90
C GLU A 21 -0.96 13.83 1.49
N THR A 22 -2.14 13.62 0.90
CA THR A 22 -2.46 14.14 -0.44
C THR A 22 -2.93 15.60 -0.42
N ALA A 23 -3.22 16.15 0.76
CA ALA A 23 -3.68 17.53 0.90
C ALA A 23 -2.58 18.52 0.48
N GLY A 24 -2.92 19.48 -0.39
CA GLY A 24 -1.96 20.50 -0.85
C GLY A 24 -0.94 20.01 -1.88
N ARG A 25 -0.99 18.73 -2.30
CA ARG A 25 -0.10 18.20 -3.33
C ARG A 25 -0.65 18.45 -4.73
N PRO A 26 0.21 18.79 -5.72
CA PRO A 26 -0.22 18.98 -7.10
C PRO A 26 -0.78 17.68 -7.72
N ASP A 27 -0.28 16.53 -7.29
CA ASP A 27 -0.71 15.19 -7.71
C ASP A 27 -1.76 14.56 -6.78
N GLY A 28 -2.26 15.32 -5.79
CA GLY A 28 -3.12 14.82 -4.72
C GLY A 28 -4.38 14.10 -5.22
N ALA A 29 -5.14 14.71 -6.15
CA ALA A 29 -6.37 14.12 -6.67
C ALA A 29 -6.13 12.80 -7.42
N ARG A 30 -5.00 12.68 -8.14
CA ARG A 30 -4.60 11.45 -8.83
C ARG A 30 -4.28 10.35 -7.81
N LEU A 31 -3.52 10.67 -6.78
CA LEU A 31 -3.16 9.74 -5.71
C LEU A 31 -4.41 9.28 -4.93
N GLU A 32 -5.36 10.17 -4.66
CA GLU A 32 -6.63 9.83 -4.03
C GLU A 32 -7.45 8.85 -4.88
N GLY A 33 -7.52 9.07 -6.19
CA GLY A 33 -8.19 8.16 -7.12
C GLY A 33 -7.52 6.77 -7.16
N LEU A 34 -6.20 6.73 -7.23
CA LEU A 34 -5.43 5.47 -7.19
C LEU A 34 -5.60 4.75 -5.85
N ALA A 35 -5.55 5.48 -4.73
CA ALA A 35 -5.70 4.91 -3.40
C ALA A 35 -7.09 4.29 -3.19
N ARG A 36 -8.15 4.98 -3.64
CA ARG A 36 -9.52 4.43 -3.62
C ARG A 36 -9.64 3.15 -4.42
N ARG A 37 -9.05 3.10 -5.62
CA ARG A 37 -9.01 1.88 -6.46
C ARG A 37 -8.22 0.78 -5.78
N ALA A 38 -7.05 1.09 -5.23
CA ALA A 38 -6.16 0.15 -4.56
C ALA A 38 -6.85 -0.57 -3.39
N VAL A 39 -7.59 0.17 -2.56
CA VAL A 39 -8.34 -0.40 -1.43
C VAL A 39 -9.68 -1.04 -1.82
N ALA A 40 -10.26 -0.65 -2.96
CA ALA A 40 -11.49 -1.26 -3.47
C ALA A 40 -11.24 -2.61 -4.16
N SER A 41 -10.06 -2.81 -4.76
CA SER A 41 -9.66 -4.06 -5.41
C SER A 41 -9.27 -5.17 -4.42
N ALA A 42 -9.19 -4.88 -3.12
CA ALA A 42 -8.96 -5.91 -2.12
C ALA A 42 -10.23 -6.74 -1.91
N PRO A 43 -10.13 -8.08 -1.81
CA PRO A 43 -11.28 -8.93 -1.55
C PRO A 43 -11.98 -8.51 -0.24
N ALA A 44 -13.32 -8.48 -0.27
CA ALA A 44 -14.16 -7.99 0.84
C ALA A 44 -14.05 -8.84 2.12
N GLU A 45 -13.56 -10.07 2.00
CA GLU A 45 -13.46 -11.04 3.09
C GLU A 45 -12.01 -11.50 3.23
N GLY A 46 -11.36 -11.11 4.33
CA GLY A 46 -10.46 -11.98 5.09
C GLY A 46 -9.32 -12.70 4.36
N GLY A 47 -8.88 -12.24 3.19
CA GLY A 47 -7.68 -12.74 2.53
C GLY A 47 -6.43 -12.37 3.33
N GLY A 48 -6.23 -13.01 4.49
CA GLY A 48 -4.92 -13.09 5.14
C GLY A 48 -3.88 -13.54 4.11
N PRO A 49 -2.58 -13.22 4.29
CA PRO A 49 -1.56 -13.31 3.26
C PRO A 49 -1.57 -14.66 2.55
N GLY A 50 -2.35 -14.74 1.48
CA GLY A 50 -2.65 -15.98 0.78
C GLY A 50 -1.54 -16.23 -0.21
N HIS A 51 -0.78 -17.29 0.01
CA HIS A 51 0.19 -17.82 -0.98
C HIS A 51 1.25 -16.81 -1.48
N GLY A 52 1.72 -15.94 -0.58
CA GLY A 52 3.00 -15.27 -0.75
C GLY A 52 4.10 -16.25 -0.41
N VAL A 53 5.07 -16.42 -1.31
CA VAL A 53 6.31 -17.17 -1.09
C VAL A 53 6.89 -16.81 0.29
N PRO A 54 7.42 -17.76 1.09
CA PRO A 54 7.91 -17.47 2.45
C PRO A 54 8.86 -16.26 2.54
N ASP A 55 9.59 -15.94 1.47
CA ASP A 55 10.53 -14.82 1.39
C ASP A 55 10.03 -13.60 0.60
N GLY A 56 8.74 -13.53 0.27
CA GLY A 56 8.15 -12.44 -0.53
C GLY A 56 7.87 -11.17 0.28
N PHE A 57 7.84 -10.01 -0.41
CA PHE A 57 7.30 -8.79 0.20
C PHE A 57 5.77 -8.82 0.25
N HIS A 58 5.24 -8.39 1.38
CA HIS A 58 3.83 -8.16 1.65
C HIS A 58 3.59 -6.68 1.87
N TYR A 59 2.43 -6.21 1.40
CA TYR A 59 2.04 -4.82 1.43
C TYR A 59 0.67 -4.69 2.11
N GLU A 60 0.58 -3.75 3.04
CA GLU A 60 -0.66 -3.27 3.61
C GLU A 60 -0.86 -1.81 3.19
N ILE A 61 -1.95 -1.51 2.51
CA ILE A 61 -2.28 -0.19 1.97
C ILE A 61 -3.56 0.28 2.66
N SER A 62 -3.47 1.36 3.43
CA SER A 62 -4.59 1.93 4.17
C SER A 62 -4.94 3.32 3.63
N ALA A 63 -6.21 3.51 3.30
CA ALA A 63 -6.70 4.73 2.67
C ALA A 63 -8.21 4.87 2.90
N ALA A 64 -8.65 6.07 3.28
CA ALA A 64 -10.08 6.39 3.48
C ALA A 64 -10.82 5.39 4.40
N GLY A 65 -10.16 4.93 5.47
CA GLY A 65 -10.73 3.98 6.44
C GLY A 65 -10.79 2.53 5.95
N ARG A 66 -10.26 2.21 4.77
CA ARG A 66 -10.16 0.84 4.25
C ARG A 66 -8.70 0.40 4.17
N THR A 67 -8.48 -0.89 4.34
CA THR A 67 -7.15 -1.50 4.28
C THR A 67 -7.14 -2.67 3.32
N ALA A 68 -6.21 -2.64 2.38
CA ALA A 68 -5.92 -3.73 1.45
C ALA A 68 -4.63 -4.44 1.84
N ARG A 69 -4.61 -5.77 1.76
CA ARG A 69 -3.42 -6.60 1.98
C ARG A 69 -3.11 -7.37 0.72
N CYS A 70 -1.88 -7.24 0.22
CA CYS A 70 -1.45 -7.84 -1.05
C CYS A 70 -0.02 -8.36 -0.94
N ALA A 71 0.29 -9.46 -1.62
CA ALA A 71 1.68 -9.86 -1.87
C ALA A 71 2.22 -9.11 -3.09
N GLU A 72 3.53 -8.93 -3.20
CA GLU A 72 4.18 -8.24 -4.32
C GLU A 72 3.71 -8.74 -5.70
N LYS A 73 3.70 -10.07 -5.87
CA LYS A 73 3.22 -10.76 -7.09
C LYS A 73 1.74 -10.54 -7.43
N SER A 74 0.97 -10.00 -6.48
CA SER A 74 -0.48 -9.80 -6.61
C SER A 74 -0.86 -8.32 -6.66
N LEU A 75 0.12 -7.40 -6.64
CA LEU A 75 -0.16 -5.98 -6.77
C LEU A 75 -0.74 -5.67 -8.15
N ASN A 76 -1.91 -5.05 -8.18
CA ASN A 76 -2.42 -4.44 -9.39
C ASN A 76 -1.75 -3.08 -9.63
N GLU A 77 -1.96 -2.51 -10.82
CA GLU A 77 -1.35 -1.23 -11.21
C GLU A 77 -1.65 -0.08 -10.24
N ALA A 78 -2.87 -0.02 -9.69
CA ALA A 78 -3.24 1.05 -8.75
C ALA A 78 -2.53 0.86 -7.40
N GLN A 79 -2.44 -0.37 -6.91
CA GLN A 79 -1.74 -0.71 -5.67
C GLN A 79 -0.23 -0.45 -5.80
N GLN A 80 0.38 -0.89 -6.91
CA GLN A 80 1.79 -0.64 -7.22
C GLN A 80 2.10 0.86 -7.25
N ALA A 81 1.32 1.65 -7.99
CA ALA A 81 1.53 3.08 -8.09
C ALA A 81 1.42 3.82 -6.74
N VAL A 82 0.49 3.40 -5.88
CA VAL A 82 0.32 3.96 -4.54
C VAL A 82 1.48 3.57 -3.64
N VAL A 83 1.88 2.29 -3.62
CA VAL A 83 3.02 1.80 -2.86
C VAL A 83 4.28 2.57 -3.23
N ASP A 84 4.57 2.71 -4.53
CA ASP A 84 5.76 3.39 -5.01
C ASP A 84 5.74 4.88 -4.63
N ALA A 85 4.61 5.56 -4.77
CA ALA A 85 4.49 6.97 -4.39
C ALA A 85 4.65 7.17 -2.88
N VAL A 86 4.00 6.36 -2.06
CA VAL A 86 4.03 6.49 -0.59
C VAL A 86 5.41 6.13 -0.03
N LEU A 87 6.04 5.06 -0.53
CA LEU A 87 7.37 4.66 -0.06
C LEU A 87 8.49 5.58 -0.58
N ARG A 88 8.28 6.29 -1.69
CA ARG A 88 9.26 7.24 -2.24
C ARG A 88 9.12 8.63 -1.64
N ASP A 89 7.90 9.16 -1.59
CA ASP A 89 7.61 10.57 -1.32
C ASP A 89 6.84 10.79 -0.01
N GLY A 90 6.55 9.72 0.73
CA GLY A 90 5.88 9.77 2.02
C GLY A 90 6.85 9.84 3.19
N ASP A 91 6.37 10.36 4.30
CA ASP A 91 7.10 10.43 5.55
C ASP A 91 7.20 9.04 6.19
N PRO A 92 8.40 8.61 6.62
CA PRO A 92 8.56 7.34 7.30
C PRO A 92 7.77 7.34 8.62
N LEU A 93 7.07 6.24 8.89
CA LEU A 93 6.48 6.00 10.20
C LEU A 93 7.42 5.15 11.06
N PRO A 94 7.50 5.43 12.38
CA PRO A 94 8.23 4.58 13.32
C PRO A 94 7.62 3.18 13.48
#